data_AF-A0A258B4D6-F1
#
_entry.id   AF-A0A258B4D6-F1
#
_cell.length_a   1.000
_cell.length_b   1.000
_cell.length_c   1.000
_cell.angle_alpha   90.00
_cell.angle_beta   90.00
_cell.angle_gamma   90.00
#
_symmetry.space_group_name_H-M   'P 1'
#
loop_
_entity.id
_entity.type
_entity.pdbx_description
1 polymer ?
#
loop_
_entity_poly.entity_id
_entity_poly.type
_entity_poly.pdbx_seq_one_letter_code
_entity_poly.pdbx_strand_id
1 'polypeptide(L)'
;HMEAIRPMKDGVIADFEVAEEMIKYFIRKVHNRKGFVNPKVIVCVPSGATAVERRAINDSCLNASARRVGLLDEPMAAAIGAGLPIHEPTGSMVVDIGGGTTEVAVLSLSGIVYSRSVRVGGDKMDEAITNFMRRNHNLLIGETTAERIKKDIGTARVPHDGEGLAIDVKGRDLMQGVPREVRISERQAAEALAEPVAQIIDAVKVALEATPPELAADIADKGIMLTGGGALLRGLDVEIRDQTGLPVSVAEDPLSCVAIGCGRVLEHPRWMRGILDATLS
;
A
#
# COMPACT_ATOMS: atom_id res chain seq x y z
N HIS A 1 -23.62 22.25 -2.81
CA HIS A 1 -22.19 22.01 -3.07
C HIS A 1 -21.93 20.54 -2.78
N MET A 2 -21.28 19.80 -3.67
CA MET A 2 -20.87 18.40 -3.41
C MET A 2 -19.35 18.38 -3.23
N GLU A 3 -18.86 17.51 -2.36
CA GLU A 3 -17.43 17.33 -2.07
C GLU A 3 -17.14 15.82 -2.03
N ALA A 4 -15.95 15.44 -2.49
CA ALA A 4 -15.46 14.07 -2.41
C ALA A 4 -14.35 14.02 -1.35
N ILE A 5 -14.53 13.17 -0.34
CA ILE A 5 -13.63 13.06 0.82
C ILE A 5 -13.01 11.66 0.82
N ARG A 6 -11.69 11.58 0.97
CA ARG A 6 -10.94 10.35 1.28
C ARG A 6 -10.67 10.34 2.80
N PRO A 7 -11.53 9.70 3.62
CA PRO A 7 -11.42 9.79 5.09
C PRO A 7 -10.25 9.01 5.67
N MET A 8 -9.67 8.09 4.88
CA MET A 8 -8.43 7.39 5.15
C MET A 8 -7.33 7.97 4.26
N LYS A 9 -6.27 8.53 4.85
CA LYS A 9 -5.15 9.12 4.11
C LYS A 9 -3.85 8.92 4.88
N ASP A 10 -2.75 8.66 4.17
CA ASP A 10 -1.41 8.46 4.77
C ASP A 10 -1.38 7.40 5.90
N GLY A 11 -2.20 6.35 5.76
CA GLY A 11 -2.32 5.28 6.76
C GLY A 11 -3.10 5.66 8.03
N VAL A 12 -3.70 6.85 8.09
CA VAL A 12 -4.43 7.35 9.26
C VAL A 12 -5.89 7.70 8.93
N ILE A 13 -6.74 7.72 9.95
CA ILE A 13 -8.10 8.26 9.84
C ILE A 13 -7.99 9.79 9.90
N ALA A 14 -8.21 10.45 8.76
CA ALA A 14 -8.20 11.91 8.66
C ALA A 14 -9.55 12.53 9.07
N ASP A 15 -10.65 11.81 8.85
CA ASP A 15 -11.99 12.21 9.27
C ASP A 15 -12.73 11.00 9.87
N PHE A 16 -12.90 11.01 11.19
CA PHE A 16 -13.50 9.90 11.92
C PHE A 16 -14.97 9.68 11.60
N GLU A 17 -15.74 10.76 11.43
CA GLU A 17 -17.18 10.67 11.17
C GLU A 17 -17.44 10.11 9.79
N VAL A 18 -16.71 10.61 8.78
CA VAL A 18 -16.81 10.13 7.40
C VAL A 18 -16.24 8.71 7.27
N ALA A 19 -15.14 8.37 7.98
CA ALA A 19 -14.60 7.01 8.00
C ALA A 19 -15.61 6.01 8.60
N GLU A 20 -16.27 6.36 9.69
CA GLU A 20 -17.27 5.51 10.32
C GLU A 20 -18.47 5.25 9.38
N GLU A 21 -19.00 6.28 8.72
CA GLU A 21 -20.09 6.12 7.76
C GLU A 21 -19.66 5.30 6.53
N MET A 22 -18.41 5.46 6.07
CA MET A 22 -17.84 4.63 5.00
C MET A 22 -17.77 3.15 5.41
N ILE A 23 -17.26 2.85 6.62
CA ILE A 23 -17.18 1.49 7.17
C ILE A 23 -18.59 0.88 7.30
N LYS A 24 -19.54 1.61 7.89
CA LYS A 24 -20.95 1.20 8.01
C LYS A 24 -21.55 0.86 6.64
N TYR A 25 -21.33 1.72 5.65
CA TYR A 25 -21.84 1.52 4.31
C TYR A 25 -21.32 0.20 3.71
N PHE A 26 -20.00 -0.04 3.75
CA PHE A 26 -19.42 -1.25 3.16
C PHE A 26 -19.83 -2.53 3.90
N ILE A 27 -19.88 -2.53 5.24
CA ILE A 27 -20.36 -3.68 6.01
C ILE A 27 -21.83 -3.98 5.66
N ARG A 28 -22.70 -2.96 5.62
CA ARG A 28 -24.12 -3.15 5.27
C ARG A 28 -24.33 -3.62 3.84
N LYS A 29 -23.47 -3.19 2.91
CA LYS A 29 -23.53 -3.59 1.49
C LYS A 29 -23.31 -5.08 1.29
N VAL A 30 -22.45 -5.70 2.10
CA VAL A 30 -22.14 -7.15 2.03
C VAL A 30 -22.95 -7.98 3.03
N HIS A 31 -23.64 -7.36 3.98
CA HIS A 31 -24.42 -8.06 4.98
C HIS A 31 -25.66 -8.72 4.38
N ASN A 32 -25.72 -10.05 4.43
CA ASN A 32 -26.86 -10.81 3.94
C ASN A 32 -28.02 -10.74 4.94
N ARG A 33 -29.05 -9.94 4.62
CA ARG A 33 -30.23 -9.65 5.46
C ARG A 33 -31.10 -10.86 5.84
N LYS A 34 -30.75 -12.07 5.38
CA LYS A 34 -31.55 -13.29 5.59
C LYS A 34 -31.23 -14.05 6.88
N GLY A 35 -30.26 -13.62 7.70
CA GLY A 35 -29.92 -14.31 8.96
C GLY A 35 -29.64 -13.37 10.13
N PHE A 36 -29.95 -13.84 11.35
CA PHE A 36 -29.43 -13.26 12.59
C PHE A 36 -27.95 -13.66 12.73
N VAL A 37 -27.08 -12.95 12.02
CA VAL A 37 -25.63 -13.15 12.11
C VAL A 37 -25.05 -12.24 13.19
N ASN A 38 -24.12 -12.80 13.96
CA ASN A 38 -23.26 -12.06 14.89
C ASN A 38 -21.90 -11.85 14.21
N PRO A 39 -21.74 -10.84 13.34
CA PRO A 39 -20.56 -10.73 12.50
C PRO A 39 -19.31 -10.51 13.36
N LYS A 40 -18.30 -11.35 13.09
CA LYS A 40 -16.91 -11.13 13.51
C LYS A 40 -16.22 -10.39 12.37
N VAL A 41 -15.57 -9.28 12.69
CA VAL A 41 -14.88 -8.44 11.72
C VAL A 41 -13.39 -8.49 12.04
N ILE A 42 -12.56 -8.70 11.02
CA ILE A 42 -11.12 -8.46 11.11
C ILE A 42 -10.84 -7.21 10.29
N VAL A 43 -10.11 -6.27 10.87
CA VAL A 43 -9.69 -5.05 10.19
C VAL A 43 -8.17 -5.02 10.16
N CYS A 44 -7.65 -4.77 8.97
CA CYS A 44 -6.24 -4.53 8.76
C CYS A 44 -5.90 -3.10 9.20
N VAL A 45 -4.82 -2.92 9.95
CA VAL A 45 -4.32 -1.62 10.39
C VAL A 45 -2.83 -1.50 10.11
N PRO A 46 -2.33 -0.31 9.73
CA PRO A 46 -0.90 -0.10 9.57
C PRO A 46 -0.14 -0.46 10.83
N SER A 47 1.07 -1.02 10.68
CA SER A 47 1.86 -1.45 11.85
C SER A 47 2.18 -0.27 12.79
N GLY A 48 2.35 0.93 12.22
CA GLY A 48 2.58 2.17 12.94
C GLY A 48 1.32 2.84 13.53
N ALA A 49 0.14 2.24 13.41
CA ALA A 49 -1.10 2.83 13.92
C ALA A 49 -1.05 3.00 15.44
N THR A 50 -1.32 4.22 15.91
CA THR A 50 -1.36 4.57 17.33
C THR A 50 -2.52 3.88 18.05
N ALA A 51 -2.44 3.76 19.38
CA ALA A 51 -3.53 3.19 20.18
C ALA A 51 -4.86 3.96 20.01
N VAL A 52 -4.80 5.27 19.75
CA VAL A 52 -5.99 6.10 19.50
C VAL A 52 -6.64 5.73 18.16
N GLU A 53 -5.84 5.56 17.10
CA GLU A 53 -6.33 5.16 15.78
C GLU A 53 -6.89 3.73 15.79
N ARG A 54 -6.17 2.79 16.42
CA ARG A 54 -6.65 1.40 16.60
C ARG A 54 -7.99 1.35 17.34
N ARG A 55 -8.13 2.14 18.42
CA ARG A 55 -9.38 2.24 19.17
C ARG A 55 -10.50 2.82 18.32
N ALA A 56 -10.23 3.88 17.57
CA ALA A 56 -11.24 4.49 16.70
C ALA A 56 -11.74 3.52 15.62
N ILE A 57 -10.84 2.78 14.97
CA ILE A 57 -11.18 1.74 13.99
C ILE A 57 -12.08 0.66 14.63
N ASN A 58 -11.70 0.20 15.83
CA ASN A 58 -12.48 -0.76 16.60
C ASN A 58 -13.89 -0.23 16.90
N ASP A 59 -13.99 0.99 17.42
CA ASP A 59 -15.26 1.61 17.81
C ASP A 59 -16.17 1.85 16.60
N SER A 60 -15.62 2.30 15.46
CA SER A 60 -16.36 2.45 14.20
C SER A 60 -16.92 1.11 13.71
N CYS A 61 -16.18 0.02 13.84
CA CYS A 61 -16.66 -1.31 13.47
C CYS A 61 -17.79 -1.81 14.39
N LEU A 62 -17.66 -1.59 15.70
CA LEU A 62 -18.71 -1.93 16.68
C LEU A 62 -20.00 -1.12 16.40
N ASN A 63 -19.87 0.18 16.14
CA ASN A 63 -20.98 1.05 15.74
C ASN A 63 -21.60 0.62 14.40
N ALA A 64 -20.81 -0.02 13.54
CA ALA A 64 -21.25 -0.63 12.29
C ALA A 64 -21.87 -2.03 12.45
N SER A 65 -22.30 -2.41 13.67
CA SER A 65 -22.94 -3.69 14.00
C SER A 65 -22.01 -4.91 14.03
N ALA A 66 -20.68 -4.71 14.07
CA ALA A 66 -19.76 -5.80 14.41
C ALA A 66 -19.98 -6.21 15.88
N ARG A 67 -20.04 -7.52 16.16
CA ARG A 67 -20.12 -8.00 17.55
C ARG A 67 -18.74 -8.19 18.17
N ARG A 68 -17.77 -8.59 17.36
CA ARG A 68 -16.37 -8.71 17.75
C ARG A 68 -15.52 -8.17 16.62
N VAL A 69 -14.48 -7.44 16.99
CA VAL A 69 -13.50 -6.88 16.07
C VAL A 69 -12.15 -7.43 16.45
N GLY A 70 -11.37 -7.88 15.48
CA GLY A 70 -9.95 -8.17 15.63
C GLY A 70 -9.16 -7.22 14.74
N LEU A 71 -8.07 -6.69 15.25
CA LEU A 71 -7.14 -5.91 14.45
C LEU A 71 -5.98 -6.81 14.04
N LEU A 72 -5.57 -6.69 12.78
CA LEU A 72 -4.45 -7.41 12.21
C LEU A 72 -3.48 -6.39 11.60
N ASP A 73 -2.20 -6.53 11.88
CA ASP A 73 -1.19 -5.66 11.30
C ASP A 73 -1.07 -5.88 9.80
N GLU A 74 -1.01 -4.78 9.05
CA GLU A 74 -0.93 -4.76 7.58
C GLU A 74 0.18 -5.60 6.97
N PRO A 75 1.46 -5.47 7.40
CA PRO A 75 2.51 -6.32 6.85
C PRO A 75 2.26 -7.82 7.10
N MET A 76 1.61 -8.18 8.21
CA MET A 76 1.27 -9.57 8.50
C MET A 76 0.16 -10.06 7.56
N ALA A 77 -0.90 -9.27 7.37
CA ALA A 77 -1.97 -9.58 6.42
C ALA A 77 -1.44 -9.71 4.99
N ALA A 78 -0.59 -8.77 4.56
CA ALA A 78 0.05 -8.77 3.26
C ALA A 78 0.87 -10.04 3.02
N ALA A 79 1.72 -10.42 3.99
CA ALA A 79 2.54 -11.63 3.88
C ALA A 79 1.73 -12.93 3.84
N ILE A 80 0.67 -13.04 4.66
CA ILE A 80 -0.25 -14.18 4.61
C ILE A 80 -0.93 -14.23 3.24
N GLY A 81 -1.36 -13.09 2.72
CA GLY A 81 -1.98 -12.97 1.39
C GLY A 81 -1.06 -13.41 0.26
N ALA A 82 0.19 -12.97 0.31
CA ALA A 82 1.24 -13.31 -0.64
C ALA A 82 1.75 -14.75 -0.53
N GLY A 83 1.30 -15.50 0.49
CA GLY A 83 1.67 -16.91 0.67
C GLY A 83 3.08 -17.11 1.24
N LEU A 84 3.62 -16.12 1.95
CA LEU A 84 4.91 -16.27 2.62
C LEU A 84 4.83 -17.26 3.79
N PRO A 85 5.88 -18.05 4.07
CA PRO A 85 5.90 -19.04 5.14
C PRO A 85 6.14 -18.39 6.51
N ILE A 86 5.26 -17.48 6.92
CA ILE A 86 5.45 -16.63 8.11
C ILE A 86 5.53 -17.43 9.43
N HIS A 87 5.07 -18.68 9.45
CA HIS A 87 5.04 -19.53 10.64
C HIS A 87 6.38 -20.25 10.88
N GLU A 88 7.22 -20.33 9.86
CA GLU A 88 8.48 -21.05 9.92
C GLU A 88 9.56 -20.23 10.65
N PRO A 89 10.58 -20.88 11.24
CA PRO A 89 11.73 -20.22 11.85
C PRO A 89 12.71 -19.70 10.78
N THR A 90 12.18 -18.91 9.84
CA THR A 90 12.92 -18.36 8.69
C THR A 90 12.48 -16.92 8.44
N GLY A 91 13.39 -16.08 7.98
CA GLY A 91 13.11 -14.71 7.59
C GLY A 91 12.27 -14.62 6.32
N SER A 92 11.17 -13.87 6.39
CA SER A 92 10.38 -13.47 5.23
C SER A 92 10.26 -11.95 5.20
N MET A 93 10.68 -11.31 4.10
CA MET A 93 10.55 -9.87 3.92
C MET A 93 9.37 -9.54 2.99
N VAL A 94 8.51 -8.64 3.45
CA VAL A 94 7.39 -8.10 2.68
C VAL A 94 7.47 -6.58 2.61
N VAL A 95 7.18 -6.03 1.44
CA VAL A 95 7.11 -4.59 1.17
C VAL A 95 5.74 -4.31 0.55
N ASP A 96 4.82 -3.78 1.35
CA ASP A 96 3.46 -3.46 0.92
C ASP A 96 3.36 -1.98 0.55
N ILE A 97 3.11 -1.68 -0.72
CA ILE A 97 3.08 -0.32 -1.25
C ILE A 97 1.63 0.06 -1.54
N GLY A 98 1.02 0.75 -0.58
CA GLY A 98 -0.35 1.23 -0.66
C GLY A 98 -0.49 2.60 -1.37
N GLY A 99 -1.65 3.23 -1.14
CA GLY A 99 -1.90 4.60 -1.60
C GLY A 99 -1.08 5.63 -0.81
N GLY A 100 -1.27 5.69 0.51
CA GLY A 100 -0.64 6.70 1.36
C GLY A 100 0.65 6.26 2.04
N THR A 101 0.91 4.95 2.13
CA THR A 101 2.01 4.38 2.91
C THR A 101 2.70 3.25 2.17
N THR A 102 3.95 3.01 2.56
CA THR A 102 4.68 1.78 2.29
C THR A 102 5.03 1.14 3.63
N GLU A 103 4.60 -0.09 3.84
CA GLU A 103 4.95 -0.90 5.00
C GLU A 103 6.06 -1.88 4.62
N VAL A 104 7.18 -1.84 5.33
CA VAL A 104 8.28 -2.79 5.17
C VAL A 104 8.39 -3.61 6.44
N ALA A 105 8.35 -4.93 6.33
CA ALA A 105 8.46 -5.81 7.48
C ALA A 105 9.28 -7.06 7.22
N VAL A 106 9.89 -7.56 8.30
CA VAL A 106 10.53 -8.87 8.37
C VAL A 106 9.78 -9.73 9.37
N LEU A 107 9.38 -10.92 8.94
CA LEU A 107 8.52 -11.84 9.66
C LEU A 107 9.23 -13.16 9.91
N SER A 108 8.98 -13.77 11.06
CA SER A 108 9.41 -15.13 11.41
C SER A 108 8.58 -15.64 12.58
N LEU A 109 8.37 -16.96 12.69
CA LEU A 109 7.67 -17.58 13.83
C LEU A 109 6.30 -16.95 14.15
N SER A 110 5.53 -16.58 13.13
CA SER A 110 4.25 -15.87 13.20
C SER A 110 4.29 -14.51 13.91
N GLY A 111 5.48 -13.92 14.04
CA GLY A 111 5.71 -12.62 14.64
C GLY A 111 6.35 -11.63 13.67
N ILE A 112 6.19 -10.35 13.98
CA ILE A 112 6.90 -9.25 13.33
C ILE A 112 8.23 -9.06 14.06
N VAL A 113 9.34 -9.31 13.36
CA VAL A 113 10.69 -9.07 13.90
C VAL A 113 11.10 -7.62 13.71
N TYR A 114 10.77 -7.07 12.55
CA TYR A 114 10.95 -5.67 12.21
C TYR A 114 9.72 -5.18 11.44
N SER A 115 9.29 -3.95 11.71
CA SER A 115 8.34 -3.25 10.87
C SER A 115 8.65 -1.77 10.84
N ARG A 116 8.47 -1.16 9.67
CA ARG A 116 8.56 0.27 9.46
C ARG A 116 7.52 0.72 8.44
N SER A 117 6.79 1.76 8.81
CA SER A 117 5.88 2.47 7.92
C SER A 117 6.52 3.79 7.47
N VAL A 118 6.44 4.08 6.17
CA VAL A 118 6.80 5.40 5.63
C VAL A 118 5.63 5.98 4.83
N ARG A 119 5.41 7.30 4.94
CA ARG A 119 4.31 8.02 4.27
C ARG A 119 4.66 8.37 2.81
N VAL A 120 5.02 7.34 2.05
CA VAL A 120 5.24 7.38 0.61
C VAL A 120 4.55 6.18 -0.02
N GLY A 121 3.88 6.40 -1.15
CA GLY A 121 3.09 5.39 -1.85
C GLY A 121 2.51 5.96 -3.14
N GLY A 122 1.42 5.37 -3.62
CA GLY A 122 0.74 5.78 -4.84
C GLY A 122 0.32 7.27 -4.87
N ASP A 123 -0.09 7.85 -3.74
CA ASP A 123 -0.51 9.25 -3.63
C ASP A 123 0.67 10.21 -3.87
N LYS A 124 1.85 9.89 -3.31
CA LYS A 124 3.08 10.68 -3.52
C LYS A 124 3.59 10.59 -4.95
N MET A 125 3.39 9.45 -5.61
CA MET A 125 3.67 9.31 -7.04
C MET A 125 2.77 10.22 -7.89
N ASP A 126 1.47 10.29 -7.56
CA ASP A 126 0.52 11.17 -8.27
C ASP A 126 0.82 12.66 -8.04
N GLU A 127 1.17 13.02 -6.80
CA GLU A 127 1.64 14.36 -6.45
C GLU A 127 2.91 14.73 -7.23
N ALA A 128 3.87 13.81 -7.34
CA ALA A 128 5.12 14.03 -8.05
C ALA A 128 4.90 14.26 -9.56
N ILE A 129 4.04 13.44 -10.20
CA ILE A 129 3.61 13.63 -11.59
C ILE A 129 2.90 14.98 -11.77
N THR A 130 1.97 15.33 -10.88
CA THR A 130 1.26 16.62 -10.93
C THR A 130 2.23 17.80 -10.86
N ASN A 131 3.20 17.72 -9.94
CA ASN A 131 4.22 18.76 -9.76
C ASN A 131 5.19 18.83 -10.93
N PHE A 132 5.52 17.70 -11.57
CA PHE A 132 6.32 17.67 -12.78
C PHE A 132 5.59 18.35 -13.94
N MET A 133 4.32 18.01 -14.19
CA MET A 133 3.50 18.64 -15.24
C MET A 133 3.38 20.15 -15.04
N ARG A 134 3.20 20.58 -13.78
CA ARG A 134 3.11 22.00 -13.42
C ARG A 134 4.40 22.75 -13.75
N ARG A 135 5.56 22.19 -13.38
CA ARG A 135 6.88 22.86 -13.49
C ARG A 135 7.49 22.77 -14.89
N ASN A 136 7.41 21.60 -15.53
CA ASN A 136 8.12 21.31 -16.77
C ASN A 136 7.25 21.59 -18.01
N HIS A 137 5.93 21.52 -17.87
CA HIS A 137 5.00 21.74 -18.97
C HIS A 137 4.06 22.94 -18.77
N ASN A 138 4.13 23.68 -17.66
CA ASN A 138 3.16 24.75 -17.32
C ASN A 138 1.69 24.28 -17.41
N LEU A 139 1.44 23.00 -17.10
CA LEU A 139 0.11 22.38 -17.23
C LEU A 139 -0.38 21.92 -15.86
N LEU A 140 -1.57 22.39 -15.47
CA LEU A 140 -2.26 21.91 -14.29
C LEU A 140 -3.12 20.70 -14.64
N ILE A 141 -2.92 19.59 -13.93
CA ILE A 141 -3.72 18.37 -14.05
C ILE A 141 -4.32 17.99 -12.70
N GLY A 142 -5.39 17.21 -12.72
CA GLY A 142 -6.01 16.64 -11.51
C GLY A 142 -5.44 15.26 -11.16
N GLU A 143 -5.76 14.79 -9.95
CA GLU A 143 -5.30 13.50 -9.40
C GLU A 143 -5.62 12.32 -10.31
N THR A 144 -6.84 12.24 -10.86
CA THR A 144 -7.25 11.17 -11.80
C THR A 144 -6.37 11.15 -13.06
N THR A 145 -5.98 12.32 -13.57
CA THR A 145 -5.09 12.40 -14.74
C THR A 145 -3.67 11.97 -14.36
N ALA A 146 -3.19 12.35 -13.17
CA ALA A 146 -1.88 11.93 -12.67
C ALA A 146 -1.82 10.40 -12.46
N GLU A 147 -2.84 9.81 -11.84
CA GLU A 147 -2.94 8.36 -11.65
C GLU A 147 -3.01 7.61 -12.98
N ARG A 148 -3.71 8.17 -13.98
CA ARG A 148 -3.72 7.63 -15.34
C ARG A 148 -2.33 7.64 -15.96
N ILE A 149 -1.58 8.73 -15.85
CA ILE A 149 -0.18 8.80 -16.32
C ILE A 149 0.67 7.73 -15.61
N LYS A 150 0.56 7.62 -14.28
CA LYS A 150 1.26 6.63 -13.46
C LYS A 150 1.00 5.19 -13.95
N LYS A 151 -0.25 4.86 -14.29
CA LYS A 151 -0.62 3.54 -14.79
C LYS A 151 -0.19 3.33 -16.25
N ASP A 152 -0.45 4.30 -17.12
CA ASP A 152 -0.28 4.19 -18.57
C ASP A 152 1.19 4.24 -19.02
N ILE A 153 2.02 5.08 -18.38
CA ILE A 153 3.45 5.24 -18.72
C ILE A 153 4.40 5.39 -17.51
N GLY A 154 3.89 5.28 -16.27
CA GLY A 154 4.74 5.34 -15.08
C GLY A 154 5.68 4.13 -14.99
N THR A 155 6.93 4.42 -14.66
CA THR A 155 8.01 3.44 -14.50
C THR A 155 8.98 3.94 -13.43
N ALA A 156 9.55 3.01 -12.67
CA ALA A 156 10.59 3.28 -11.68
C ALA A 156 11.97 3.53 -12.32
N ARG A 157 12.10 3.27 -13.63
CA ARG A 157 13.38 3.30 -14.35
C ARG A 157 13.26 4.02 -15.67
N VAL A 158 14.33 4.71 -16.06
CA VAL A 158 14.43 5.35 -17.38
C VAL A 158 14.51 4.25 -18.46
N PRO A 159 13.72 4.34 -19.55
CA PRO A 159 13.78 3.39 -20.66
C PRO A 159 15.17 3.29 -21.29
N HIS A 160 15.59 2.08 -21.68
CA HIS A 160 16.89 1.86 -22.31
C HIS A 160 17.03 2.52 -23.70
N ASP A 161 15.92 2.71 -24.41
CA ASP A 161 15.86 3.37 -25.72
C ASP A 161 15.87 4.91 -25.63
N GLY A 162 15.89 5.45 -24.41
CA GLY A 162 16.06 6.87 -24.11
C GLY A 162 14.77 7.59 -23.75
N GLU A 163 13.70 7.43 -24.54
CA GLU A 163 12.42 8.13 -24.33
C GLU A 163 11.26 7.21 -23.91
N GLY A 164 11.22 5.97 -24.41
CA GLY A 164 10.11 5.04 -24.24
C GLY A 164 8.79 5.50 -24.89
N LEU A 165 7.68 4.96 -24.40
CA LEU A 165 6.33 5.32 -24.88
C LEU A 165 5.96 6.77 -24.51
N ALA A 166 4.98 7.33 -25.19
CA ALA A 166 4.47 8.66 -24.86
C ALA A 166 2.96 8.74 -25.04
N ILE A 167 2.30 9.50 -24.18
CA ILE A 167 0.85 9.73 -24.21
C ILE A 167 0.52 11.22 -24.22
N ASP A 168 -0.65 11.54 -24.75
CA ASP A 168 -1.20 12.89 -24.68
C ASP A 168 -1.98 13.09 -23.36
N VAL A 169 -1.72 14.25 -22.75
CA VAL A 169 -2.28 14.65 -21.46
C VAL A 169 -2.93 16.01 -21.60
N LYS A 170 -4.21 16.06 -21.25
CA LYS A 170 -5.01 17.29 -21.21
C LYS A 170 -5.01 17.86 -19.80
N GLY A 171 -4.92 19.17 -19.72
CA GLY A 171 -4.99 19.93 -18.48
C GLY A 171 -5.34 21.38 -18.74
N ARG A 172 -5.18 22.21 -17.71
CA ARG A 172 -5.36 23.66 -17.79
C ARG A 172 -4.01 24.35 -17.87
N ASP A 173 -3.81 25.16 -18.90
CA ASP A 173 -2.63 26.00 -19.03
C ASP A 173 -2.53 26.96 -17.84
N LEU A 174 -1.36 27.04 -17.20
CA LEU A 174 -1.17 27.87 -16.01
C LEU A 174 -1.08 29.37 -16.30
N MET A 175 -0.70 29.76 -17.51
CA MET A 175 -0.55 31.16 -17.89
C MET A 175 -1.86 31.73 -18.42
N GLN A 176 -2.52 31.00 -19.31
CA GLN A 176 -3.72 31.44 -20.02
C GLN A 176 -5.02 30.94 -19.39
N GLY A 177 -4.96 29.91 -18.53
CA GLY A 177 -6.14 29.34 -17.87
C GLY A 177 -7.05 28.51 -18.79
N VAL A 178 -6.64 28.26 -20.03
CA VAL A 178 -7.43 27.53 -21.04
C VAL A 178 -7.03 26.05 -21.11
N PRO A 179 -7.92 25.15 -21.60
CA PRO A 179 -7.57 23.77 -21.85
C PRO A 179 -6.41 23.65 -22.86
N ARG A 180 -5.40 22.85 -22.52
CA ARG A 180 -4.24 22.56 -23.36
C ARG A 180 -3.87 21.09 -23.28
N GLU A 181 -3.30 20.58 -24.36
CA GLU A 181 -2.77 19.22 -24.45
C GLU A 181 -1.25 19.27 -24.60
N VAL A 182 -0.56 18.37 -23.91
CA VAL A 182 0.89 18.17 -24.04
C VAL A 182 1.19 16.68 -24.11
N ARG A 183 2.30 16.34 -24.75
CA ARG A 183 2.80 14.97 -24.81
C ARG A 183 3.83 14.75 -23.71
N ILE A 184 3.72 13.64 -22.99
CA ILE A 184 4.66 13.21 -21.95
C ILE A 184 5.19 11.81 -22.29
N SER A 185 6.51 11.61 -22.16
CA SER A 185 7.17 10.31 -22.38
C SER A 185 7.37 9.50 -21.09
N GLU A 186 7.61 8.20 -21.23
CA GLU A 186 7.98 7.29 -20.13
C GLU A 186 9.25 7.77 -19.42
N ARG A 187 10.23 8.30 -20.16
CA ARG A 187 11.41 8.95 -19.58
C ARG A 187 11.02 10.08 -18.62
N GLN A 188 10.16 11.00 -19.07
CA GLN A 188 9.71 12.10 -18.23
C GLN A 188 8.87 11.62 -17.04
N ALA A 189 8.07 10.58 -17.21
CA ALA A 189 7.36 9.95 -16.11
C ALA A 189 8.32 9.32 -15.09
N ALA A 190 9.39 8.67 -15.54
CA ALA A 190 10.45 8.15 -14.68
C ALA A 190 11.14 9.26 -13.88
N GLU A 191 11.50 10.36 -14.56
CA GLU A 191 12.09 11.56 -13.92
C GLU A 191 11.15 12.17 -12.87
N ALA A 192 9.84 12.22 -13.16
CA ALA A 192 8.84 12.69 -12.21
C ALA A 192 8.72 11.79 -10.98
N LEU A 193 8.87 10.47 -11.15
CA LEU A 193 8.68 9.45 -10.10
C LEU A 193 9.96 9.13 -9.31
N ALA A 194 11.12 9.64 -9.75
CA ALA A 194 12.42 9.29 -9.17
C ALA A 194 12.50 9.54 -7.65
N GLU A 195 11.98 10.66 -7.16
CA GLU A 195 12.00 10.99 -5.72
C GLU A 195 11.17 10.01 -4.87
N PRO A 196 9.85 9.80 -5.10
CA PRO A 196 9.08 8.85 -4.30
C PRO A 196 9.56 7.40 -4.45
N VAL A 197 10.09 7.02 -5.63
CA VAL A 197 10.69 5.69 -5.81
C VAL A 197 11.95 5.53 -4.96
N ALA A 198 12.83 6.53 -4.93
CA ALA A 198 14.02 6.51 -4.07
C ALA A 198 13.65 6.39 -2.58
N GLN A 199 12.61 7.09 -2.12
CA GLN A 199 12.15 7.00 -0.73
C GLN A 199 11.65 5.59 -0.36
N ILE A 200 10.99 4.89 -1.29
CA ILE A 200 10.58 3.49 -1.10
C ILE A 200 11.81 2.59 -1.00
N ILE A 201 12.77 2.74 -1.90
CA ILE A 201 14.02 1.97 -1.90
C ILE A 201 14.80 2.19 -0.61
N ASP A 202 14.89 3.43 -0.13
CA ASP A 202 15.56 3.76 1.14
C ASP A 202 14.85 3.12 2.33
N ALA A 203 13.52 3.04 2.33
CA ALA A 203 12.78 2.33 3.37
C ALA A 203 13.13 0.84 3.40
N VAL A 204 13.26 0.22 2.23
CA VAL A 204 13.70 -1.18 2.08
C VAL A 204 15.14 -1.37 2.58
N LYS A 205 16.07 -0.51 2.18
CA LYS A 205 17.49 -0.57 2.60
C LYS A 205 17.63 -0.46 4.13
N VAL A 206 16.94 0.50 4.75
CA VAL A 206 16.99 0.67 6.20
C VAL A 206 16.40 -0.54 6.94
N ALA A 207 15.38 -1.20 6.38
CA ALA A 207 14.85 -2.42 6.97
C ALA A 207 15.87 -3.58 6.93
N LEU A 208 16.58 -3.73 5.81
CA LEU A 208 17.65 -4.72 5.68
C LEU A 208 18.80 -4.46 6.67
N GLU A 209 19.20 -3.20 6.86
CA GLU A 209 20.24 -2.81 7.82
C GLU A 209 19.86 -3.11 9.28
N ALA A 210 18.56 -3.07 9.60
CA ALA A 210 18.04 -3.37 10.93
C ALA A 210 17.73 -4.87 11.14
N THR A 211 17.88 -5.69 10.11
CA THR A 211 17.54 -7.12 10.16
C THR A 211 18.65 -7.92 10.85
N PRO A 212 18.33 -8.81 11.82
CA PRO A 212 19.32 -9.70 12.42
C PRO A 212 20.06 -10.55 11.39
N PRO A 213 21.37 -10.82 11.56
CA PRO A 213 22.17 -11.58 10.58
C PRO A 213 21.57 -12.94 10.20
N GLU A 214 20.95 -13.62 11.16
CA GLU A 214 20.35 -14.94 10.94
C GLU A 214 19.19 -14.87 9.93
N LEU A 215 18.36 -13.82 10.01
CA LEU A 215 17.22 -13.61 9.11
C LEU A 215 17.64 -12.94 7.80
N ALA A 216 18.72 -12.16 7.81
CA ALA A 216 19.28 -11.56 6.61
C ALA A 216 19.76 -12.65 5.61
N ALA A 217 20.32 -13.75 6.11
CA ALA A 217 20.68 -14.90 5.29
C ALA A 217 19.45 -15.54 4.62
N ASP A 218 18.36 -15.74 5.36
CA ASP A 218 17.10 -16.25 4.78
C ASP A 218 16.53 -15.33 3.70
N ILE A 219 16.59 -14.01 3.91
CA ILE A 219 16.13 -13.01 2.94
C ILE A 219 17.06 -12.95 1.73
N ALA A 220 18.36 -13.21 1.89
CA ALA A 220 19.29 -13.33 0.76
C ALA A 220 18.90 -14.47 -0.18
N ASP A 221 18.44 -15.60 0.38
CA ASP A 221 18.04 -16.78 -0.39
C ASP A 221 16.63 -16.63 -1.00
N LYS A 222 15.67 -16.10 -0.23
CA LYS A 222 14.25 -16.03 -0.61
C LYS A 222 13.86 -14.74 -1.32
N GLY A 223 14.61 -13.67 -1.07
CA GLY A 223 14.36 -12.34 -1.59
C GLY A 223 13.26 -11.57 -0.86
N ILE A 224 12.80 -10.53 -1.54
CA ILE A 224 11.80 -9.56 -1.08
C ILE A 224 10.50 -9.80 -1.84
N MET A 225 9.38 -9.84 -1.12
CA MET A 225 8.05 -9.89 -1.71
C MET A 225 7.40 -8.51 -1.74
N LEU A 226 7.00 -8.03 -2.92
CA LEU A 226 6.25 -6.79 -3.10
C LEU A 226 4.75 -7.08 -3.15
N THR A 227 3.96 -6.31 -2.39
CA THR A 227 2.50 -6.31 -2.41
C THR A 227 1.95 -4.89 -2.53
N GLY A 228 0.62 -4.77 -2.63
CA GLY A 228 -0.06 -3.49 -2.72
C GLY A 228 -0.10 -2.94 -4.13
N GLY A 229 -0.97 -1.95 -4.35
CA GLY A 229 -1.19 -1.38 -5.68
C GLY A 229 0.05 -0.69 -6.27
N GLY A 230 0.94 -0.16 -5.43
CA GLY A 230 2.19 0.47 -5.86
C GLY A 230 3.25 -0.52 -6.33
N ALA A 231 3.15 -1.81 -5.97
CA ALA A 231 4.03 -2.85 -6.51
C ALA A 231 3.84 -3.06 -8.03
N LEU A 232 2.72 -2.57 -8.59
CA LEU A 232 2.44 -2.60 -10.03
C LEU A 232 3.16 -1.51 -10.83
N LEU A 233 3.91 -0.62 -10.17
CA LEU A 233 4.74 0.35 -10.89
C LEU A 233 5.81 -0.38 -11.70
N ARG A 234 5.83 -0.17 -13.02
CA ARG A 234 6.75 -0.87 -13.93
C ARG A 234 8.20 -0.72 -13.48
N GLY A 235 8.92 -1.83 -13.43
CA GLY A 235 10.34 -1.88 -13.13
C GLY A 235 10.72 -1.57 -11.68
N LEU A 236 9.76 -1.41 -10.77
CA LEU A 236 10.05 -1.16 -9.36
C LEU A 236 10.75 -2.36 -8.69
N ASP A 237 10.31 -3.57 -9.02
CA ASP A 237 10.96 -4.82 -8.61
C ASP A 237 12.41 -4.91 -9.07
N VAL A 238 12.68 -4.48 -10.31
CA VAL A 238 14.04 -4.45 -10.86
C VAL A 238 14.87 -3.38 -10.19
N GLU A 239 14.33 -2.18 -9.96
CA GLU A 239 15.06 -1.10 -9.32
C GLU A 239 15.40 -1.45 -7.86
N ILE A 240 14.47 -2.02 -7.09
CA ILE A 240 14.75 -2.49 -5.73
C ILE A 240 15.83 -3.59 -5.74
N ARG A 241 15.77 -4.52 -6.68
CA ARG A 241 16.78 -5.58 -6.84
C ARG A 241 18.16 -5.02 -7.15
N ASP A 242 18.28 -4.09 -8.09
CA ASP A 242 19.56 -3.47 -8.45
C ASP A 242 20.15 -2.69 -7.26
N GLN A 243 19.30 -2.07 -6.46
CA GLN A 243 19.71 -1.23 -5.33
C GLN A 243 20.02 -2.02 -4.05
N THR A 244 19.47 -3.23 -3.90
CA THR A 244 19.64 -4.08 -2.71
C THR A 244 20.55 -5.29 -2.96
N GLY A 245 20.72 -5.70 -4.22
CA GLY A 245 21.39 -6.94 -4.59
C GLY A 245 20.58 -8.21 -4.31
N LEU A 246 19.31 -8.08 -3.92
CA LEU A 246 18.45 -9.20 -3.51
C LEU A 246 17.46 -9.58 -4.61
N PRO A 247 17.03 -10.86 -4.68
CA PRO A 247 15.88 -11.23 -5.49
C PRO A 247 14.64 -10.45 -5.04
N VAL A 248 13.83 -10.00 -5.99
CA VAL A 248 12.56 -9.30 -5.72
C VAL A 248 11.48 -9.94 -6.55
N SER A 249 10.37 -10.29 -5.90
CA SER A 249 9.19 -10.87 -6.53
C SER A 249 7.98 -10.00 -6.25
N VAL A 250 7.08 -9.86 -7.22
CA VAL A 250 5.77 -9.24 -7.01
C VAL A 250 4.76 -10.35 -6.75
N ALA A 251 3.91 -10.19 -5.73
CA ALA A 251 2.86 -11.16 -5.44
C ALA A 251 1.91 -11.32 -6.65
N GLU A 252 1.30 -12.49 -6.79
CA GLU A 252 0.46 -12.83 -7.95
C GLU A 252 -0.75 -11.88 -8.11
N ASP A 253 -1.42 -11.56 -7.00
CA ASP A 253 -2.45 -10.52 -6.93
C ASP A 253 -2.10 -9.52 -5.82
N PRO A 254 -1.24 -8.53 -6.12
CA PRO A 254 -0.67 -7.65 -5.10
C PRO A 254 -1.73 -6.71 -4.51
N LEU A 255 -2.77 -6.36 -5.28
CA LEU A 255 -3.88 -5.52 -4.81
C LEU A 255 -4.75 -6.22 -3.76
N SER A 256 -4.90 -7.54 -3.88
CA SER A 256 -5.78 -8.33 -3.00
C SER A 256 -5.07 -8.96 -1.80
N CYS A 257 -3.72 -8.93 -1.74
CA CYS A 257 -2.94 -9.63 -0.72
C CYS A 257 -3.45 -9.39 0.71
N VAL A 258 -3.59 -8.14 1.15
CA VAL A 258 -4.07 -7.81 2.50
C VAL A 258 -5.46 -8.39 2.76
N ALA A 259 -6.40 -8.25 1.82
CA ALA A 259 -7.76 -8.76 1.97
C ALA A 259 -7.81 -10.30 2.02
N ILE A 260 -7.01 -10.97 1.17
CA ILE A 260 -6.86 -12.43 1.16
C ILE A 260 -6.25 -12.91 2.48
N GLY A 261 -5.23 -12.21 3.00
CA GLY A 261 -4.60 -12.51 4.28
C GLY A 261 -5.60 -12.44 5.43
N CYS A 262 -6.35 -11.34 5.53
CA CYS A 262 -7.45 -11.20 6.48
C CYS A 262 -8.50 -12.32 6.36
N GLY A 263 -8.86 -12.70 5.13
CA GLY A 263 -9.78 -13.81 4.87
C GLY A 263 -9.26 -15.15 5.40
N ARG A 264 -7.99 -15.48 5.13
CA ARG A 264 -7.33 -16.68 5.65
C ARG A 264 -7.31 -16.71 7.18
N VAL A 265 -7.08 -15.56 7.82
CA VAL A 265 -7.16 -15.40 9.29
C VAL A 265 -8.56 -15.65 9.82
N LEU A 266 -9.57 -15.10 9.14
CA LEU A 266 -10.97 -15.24 9.52
C LEU A 266 -11.45 -16.69 9.45
N GLU A 267 -10.98 -17.46 8.46
CA GLU A 267 -11.33 -18.87 8.27
C GLU A 267 -10.63 -19.80 9.29
N HIS A 268 -9.44 -19.42 9.79
CA HIS A 268 -8.62 -20.25 10.68
C HIS A 268 -8.29 -19.59 12.04
N PRO A 269 -9.29 -19.17 12.83
CA PRO A 269 -9.08 -18.33 14.02
C PRO A 269 -8.34 -19.02 15.17
N ARG A 270 -8.30 -20.35 15.20
CA ARG A 270 -7.48 -21.10 16.19
C ARG A 270 -5.99 -21.04 15.88
N TRP A 271 -5.63 -20.86 14.60
CA TRP A 271 -4.25 -20.87 14.13
C TRP A 271 -3.53 -19.55 14.44
N MET A 272 -4.28 -18.46 14.71
CA MET A 272 -3.74 -17.10 14.76
C MET A 272 -4.17 -16.26 15.98
N ARG A 273 -4.53 -16.91 17.10
CA ARG A 273 -4.84 -16.19 18.36
C ARG A 273 -3.70 -15.29 18.85
N GLY A 274 -2.45 -15.56 18.48
CA GLY A 274 -1.29 -14.76 18.86
C GLY A 274 -1.03 -13.54 17.97
N ILE A 275 -1.75 -13.41 16.84
CA ILE A 275 -1.52 -12.36 15.83
C ILE A 275 -2.62 -11.28 15.90
N LEU A 276 -3.80 -11.62 16.41
CA LEU A 276 -4.91 -10.68 16.58
C LEU A 276 -4.82 -9.99 17.94
N ASP A 277 -4.88 -8.65 17.95
CA ASP A 277 -5.05 -7.89 19.20
C ASP A 277 -6.35 -8.36 19.90
N ALA A 278 -6.23 -8.72 21.16
CA ALA A 278 -7.12 -9.64 21.86
C ALA A 278 -8.56 -9.11 22.05
N THR A 279 -9.47 -9.48 21.14
CA THR A 279 -10.94 -9.43 21.35
C THR A 279 -11.72 -10.57 20.69
N LEU A 280 -11.03 -11.50 20.01
CA LEU A 280 -11.64 -12.68 19.38
C LEU A 280 -11.61 -13.95 20.25
N SER A 281 -11.04 -13.87 21.46
CA SER A 281 -11.10 -14.91 22.50
C SER A 281 -12.51 -15.18 23.03
#